data_AF-A0A518C5D1-F1
#
_entry.id   AF-A0A518C5D1-F1
#
_cell.length_a   1.000
_cell.length_b   1.000
_cell.length_c   1.000
_cell.angle_alpha   90.00
_cell.angle_beta   90.00
_cell.angle_gamma   90.00
#
_symmetry.space_group_name_H-M   'P 1'
#
loop_
_entity.id
_entity.type
_entity.pdbx_description
1 polymer ?
#
loop_
_entity_poly.entity_id
_entity_poly.type
_entity_poly.pdbx_seq_one_letter_code
_entity_poly.pdbx_strand_id
1 'polypeptide(L)'
;MSKFRFRLETYLRLKIAARDQCRAELAEVLRAEQQLKEHQEAIESDIQDQHTYIRGLTQAGSLNVDLITASQREVVFLKALQAEKQQLMVKLQPHIQQRRQALIDADHEVRTLEKLKEQKHEQHLQLETAQESKQMDEIALSGFMRKGE
;
A
#
# COMPACT_ATOMS: atom_id res chain seq x y z
N MET A 1 26.79 25.06 -19.45
CA MET A 1 26.03 24.25 -18.48
C MET A 1 25.46 23.03 -19.16
N SER A 2 26.00 21.86 -18.85
CA SER A 2 25.55 20.59 -19.40
C SER A 2 24.37 20.08 -18.59
N LYS A 3 23.26 19.69 -19.22
CA LYS A 3 22.12 19.13 -18.47
C LYS A 3 22.53 17.81 -17.82
N PHE A 4 22.35 17.67 -16.51
CA PHE A 4 22.56 16.40 -15.79
C PHE A 4 21.71 15.29 -16.41
N ARG A 5 22.33 14.15 -16.70
CA ARG A 5 21.65 12.94 -17.20
C ARG A 5 21.99 11.76 -16.31
N PHE A 6 21.00 11.27 -15.57
CA PHE A 6 21.15 10.07 -14.78
C PHE A 6 21.09 8.82 -15.68
N ARG A 7 22.17 8.05 -15.72
CA ARG A 7 22.29 6.87 -16.61
C ARG A 7 21.23 5.79 -16.34
N LEU A 8 20.74 5.71 -15.10
CA LEU A 8 19.75 4.71 -14.66
C LEU A 8 18.32 5.27 -14.61
N GLU A 9 18.03 6.41 -15.27
CA GLU A 9 16.70 7.03 -15.22
C GLU A 9 15.58 6.10 -15.71
N THR A 10 15.82 5.36 -16.79
CA THR A 10 14.83 4.39 -17.31
C THR A 10 14.64 3.22 -16.34
N TYR A 11 15.71 2.77 -15.69
CA TYR A 11 15.63 1.71 -14.69
C TYR A 11 14.88 2.17 -13.43
N LEU A 12 15.12 3.39 -12.97
CA LEU A 12 14.38 4.00 -11.87
C LEU A 12 12.88 4.09 -12.20
N ARG A 13 12.52 4.54 -13.41
CA ARG A 13 11.11 4.57 -13.85
C ARG A 13 10.46 3.18 -13.86
N LEU A 14 11.18 2.15 -14.32
CA LEU A 14 10.70 0.77 -14.27
C LEU A 14 10.44 0.30 -12.83
N LYS A 15 11.35 0.63 -11.90
CA LYS A 15 11.20 0.26 -10.48
C LYS A 15 10.06 0.99 -9.80
N ILE A 16 9.85 2.27 -10.13
CA ILE A 16 8.68 3.03 -9.67
C ILE A 16 7.38 2.36 -10.15
N ALA A 17 7.31 2.00 -11.43
CA ALA A 17 6.14 1.31 -11.97
C ALA A 17 5.90 -0.05 -11.29
N ALA A 18 6.96 -0.82 -11.01
CA ALA A 18 6.86 -2.09 -10.29
C ALA A 18 6.35 -1.90 -8.85
N ARG A 19 6.85 -0.89 -8.14
CA ARG A 19 6.33 -0.52 -6.80
C ARG A 19 4.85 -0.15 -6.88
N ASP A 20 4.45 0.67 -7.84
CA ASP A 20 3.06 1.11 -7.99
C ASP A 20 2.14 -0.08 -8.31
N GLN A 21 2.61 -1.06 -9.07
CA GLN A 21 1.93 -2.34 -9.28
C GLN A 21 1.77 -3.11 -7.96
N CYS A 22 2.82 -3.25 -7.15
CA CYS A 22 2.73 -3.88 -5.83
C CYS A 22 1.73 -3.17 -4.90
N ARG A 23 1.64 -1.83 -4.98
CA ARG A 23 0.64 -1.05 -4.23
C ARG A 23 -0.78 -1.36 -4.68
N ALA A 24 -1.03 -1.41 -5.99
CA ALA A 24 -2.33 -1.75 -6.54
C ALA A 24 -2.76 -3.16 -6.10
N GLU A 25 -1.84 -4.12 -6.23
CA GLU A 25 -2.05 -5.51 -5.83
C GLU A 25 -2.32 -5.67 -4.32
N LEU A 26 -1.65 -4.90 -3.46
CA LEU A 26 -1.93 -4.89 -2.03
C LEU A 26 -3.31 -4.29 -1.75
N ALA A 27 -3.67 -3.20 -2.44
CA ALA A 27 -4.95 -2.54 -2.26
C ALA A 27 -6.13 -3.44 -2.66
N GLU A 28 -5.99 -4.27 -3.69
CA GLU A 28 -7.00 -5.26 -4.08
C GLU A 28 -7.25 -6.29 -2.98
N VAL A 29 -6.18 -6.85 -2.41
CA VAL A 29 -6.30 -7.87 -1.35
C VAL A 29 -6.87 -7.26 -0.07
N LEU A 30 -6.50 -6.02 0.27
CA LEU A 30 -7.07 -5.31 1.42
C LEU A 30 -8.56 -4.99 1.22
N ARG A 31 -9.00 -4.68 0.00
CA ARG A 31 -10.44 -4.53 -0.30
C ARG A 31 -11.18 -5.84 -0.10
N ALA A 32 -10.63 -6.97 -0.54
CA ALA A 32 -11.22 -8.28 -0.32
C ALA A 32 -11.30 -8.63 1.18
N GLU A 33 -10.26 -8.29 1.96
CA GLU A 33 -10.28 -8.44 3.42
C GLU A 33 -11.39 -7.60 4.06
N GLN A 34 -11.54 -6.35 3.63
CA GLN A 34 -12.55 -5.43 4.13
C GLN A 34 -13.96 -5.94 3.84
N GLN A 35 -14.22 -6.41 2.60
CA GLN A 35 -15.50 -7.01 2.24
C GLN A 35 -15.82 -8.25 3.08
N LEU A 36 -14.82 -9.10 3.36
CA LEU A 36 -15.01 -10.26 4.23
C LEU A 36 -15.40 -9.85 5.65
N LYS A 37 -14.77 -8.80 6.20
CA LYS A 37 -15.12 -8.26 7.53
C LYS A 37 -16.54 -7.71 7.57
N GLU A 38 -16.92 -6.91 6.58
CA GLU A 38 -18.29 -6.38 6.45
C GLU A 38 -19.33 -7.50 6.37
N HIS A 39 -19.05 -8.58 5.62
CA HIS A 39 -19.92 -9.75 5.59
C HIS A 39 -20.00 -10.49 6.93
N GLN A 40 -18.90 -10.59 7.67
CA GLN A 40 -18.91 -11.21 9.00
C GLN A 40 -19.72 -10.39 10.01
N GLU A 41 -19.57 -9.06 9.98
CA GLU A 41 -20.34 -8.14 10.81
C GLU A 41 -21.84 -8.21 10.50
N ALA A 42 -22.21 -8.29 9.22
CA ALA A 42 -23.60 -8.49 8.80
C ALA A 42 -24.19 -9.80 9.33
N ILE A 43 -23.46 -10.91 9.18
CA ILE A 43 -23.91 -12.22 9.70
C ILE A 43 -24.06 -12.19 11.22
N GLU A 44 -23.16 -11.52 11.93
CA GLU A 44 -23.24 -11.38 13.38
C GLU A 44 -24.45 -10.54 13.81
N SER A 45 -24.76 -9.47 13.07
CA SER A 45 -25.99 -8.71 13.24
C SER A 45 -27.23 -9.59 13.03
N ASP A 46 -27.27 -10.37 11.94
CA ASP A 46 -28.39 -11.26 11.63
C ASP A 46 -28.63 -12.30 12.75
N ILE A 47 -27.54 -12.87 13.29
CA ILE A 47 -27.62 -13.81 14.43
C ILE A 47 -28.21 -13.11 15.66
N GLN A 48 -27.78 -11.88 15.95
CA GLN A 48 -28.25 -11.11 17.09
C GLN A 48 -29.73 -10.71 16.95
N ASP A 49 -30.15 -10.36 15.75
CA ASP A 49 -31.55 -10.04 15.42
C ASP A 49 -32.44 -11.27 15.60
N GLN A 50 -32.01 -12.44 15.13
CA GLN A 50 -32.71 -13.71 15.34
C GLN A 50 -32.83 -14.06 16.84
N HIS A 51 -31.77 -13.85 17.63
CA HIS A 51 -31.83 -14.05 19.08
C HIS A 51 -32.83 -13.10 19.76
N THR A 52 -32.87 -11.83 19.33
CA THR A 52 -33.78 -10.83 19.87
C THR A 52 -35.24 -11.16 19.51
N TYR A 53 -35.47 -11.60 18.27
CA TYR A 53 -36.77 -12.06 17.78
C TYR A 53 -37.31 -13.24 18.59
N ILE A 54 -36.50 -14.30 18.79
CA ILE A 54 -36.88 -15.46 19.61
C ILE A 54 -37.18 -15.05 21.06
N ARG A 55 -36.37 -14.16 21.64
CA ARG A 55 -36.59 -13.65 23.01
C ARG A 55 -37.93 -12.90 23.12
N GLY A 56 -38.28 -12.09 22.12
CA GLY A 56 -39.57 -11.39 22.07
C GLY A 56 -40.75 -12.35 22.01
N LEU A 57 -40.67 -13.39 21.17
CA LEU A 57 -41.73 -14.41 21.05
C LEU A 57 -41.96 -15.19 22.35
N THR A 58 -40.88 -15.54 23.06
CA THR A 58 -40.97 -16.29 24.31
C THR A 58 -41.53 -15.45 25.47
N GLN A 59 -41.28 -14.14 25.49
CA GLN A 59 -41.83 -13.22 26.50
C GLN A 59 -43.33 -12.90 26.31
N ALA A 60 -43.83 -12.93 25.07
CA ALA A 60 -45.23 -12.65 24.76
C ALA A 60 -46.22 -13.79 25.12
N GLY A 61 -45.74 -14.90 25.67
CA GLY A 61 -46.56 -16.02 26.14
C GLY A 61 -47.11 -16.95 25.04
N SER A 62 -46.94 -16.61 23.75
CA SER A 62 -47.28 -17.48 22.62
C SER A 62 -46.07 -18.30 22.19
N LEU A 63 -45.87 -19.46 22.82
CA LEU A 63 -44.77 -20.36 22.46
C LEU A 63 -45.10 -21.15 21.18
N ASN A 64 -44.72 -20.62 20.02
CA ASN A 64 -44.77 -21.37 18.77
C ASN A 64 -43.45 -22.14 18.57
N VAL A 65 -43.47 -23.44 18.87
CA VAL A 65 -42.30 -24.32 18.82
C VAL A 65 -41.73 -24.45 17.41
N ASP A 66 -42.57 -24.38 16.37
CA ASP A 66 -42.13 -24.48 14.98
C ASP A 66 -41.31 -23.26 14.57
N LEU A 67 -41.74 -22.05 14.97
CA LEU A 67 -41.00 -20.82 14.74
C LEU A 67 -39.65 -20.81 15.46
N ILE A 68 -39.61 -21.27 16.72
CA ILE A 68 -38.37 -21.37 17.49
C ILE A 68 -37.39 -22.34 16.81
N THR A 69 -37.89 -23.49 16.36
CA THR A 69 -37.08 -24.50 15.68
C THR A 69 -36.55 -23.99 14.34
N ALA A 70 -37.37 -23.26 13.57
CA ALA A 70 -36.96 -22.64 12.32
C ALA A 70 -35.84 -21.59 12.54
N SER A 71 -36.02 -20.67 13.48
CA SER A 71 -35.00 -19.66 13.79
C SER A 71 -33.72 -20.27 14.35
N GLN A 72 -33.79 -21.35 15.13
CA GLN A 72 -32.59 -22.07 15.56
C GLN A 72 -31.81 -22.69 14.39
N ARG A 73 -32.50 -23.29 13.41
CA ARG A 73 -31.85 -23.82 12.20
C ARG A 73 -31.18 -22.71 11.40
N GLU A 74 -31.83 -21.56 11.28
CA GLU A 74 -31.28 -20.37 10.64
C GLU A 74 -29.99 -19.89 11.34
N VAL A 75 -30.00 -19.78 12.67
CA VAL A 75 -28.79 -19.43 13.43
C VAL A 75 -27.65 -20.43 13.23
N VAL A 76 -27.96 -21.74 13.18
CA VAL A 76 -26.94 -22.78 12.89
C VAL A 76 -26.35 -22.59 11.49
N PHE A 77 -27.18 -22.29 10.50
CA PHE A 77 -26.72 -22.00 9.14
C PHE A 77 -25.84 -20.74 9.08
N LEU A 78 -26.27 -19.64 9.72
CA LEU A 78 -25.50 -18.40 9.79
C LEU A 78 -24.14 -18.60 10.47
N LYS A 79 -24.08 -19.40 11.54
CA LYS A 79 -22.81 -19.76 12.21
C LYS A 79 -21.88 -20.58 11.32
N ALA A 80 -22.42 -21.52 10.53
CA ALA A 80 -21.63 -22.27 9.57
C ALA A 80 -21.05 -21.34 8.49
N LEU A 81 -21.85 -20.40 7.98
CA LEU A 81 -21.40 -19.38 7.03
C LEU A 81 -20.33 -18.47 7.64
N GLN A 82 -20.50 -18.02 8.88
CA GLN A 82 -19.51 -17.22 9.61
C GLN A 82 -18.18 -17.96 9.73
N ALA A 83 -18.21 -19.25 10.07
CA ALA A 83 -17.02 -20.10 10.17
C ALA A 83 -16.30 -20.25 8.82
N GLU A 84 -17.05 -20.41 7.72
CA GLU A 84 -16.48 -20.45 6.37
C GLU A 84 -15.77 -19.13 6.03
N LYS A 85 -16.41 -17.98 6.27
CA LYS A 85 -15.81 -16.65 6.06
C LYS A 85 -14.56 -16.45 6.90
N GLN A 86 -14.56 -16.93 8.15
CA GLN A 86 -13.39 -16.88 9.02
C GLN A 86 -12.23 -17.71 8.45
N GLN A 87 -12.49 -18.89 7.92
CA GLN A 87 -11.47 -19.70 7.27
C GLN A 87 -10.90 -19.03 6.02
N LEU A 88 -11.75 -18.37 5.22
CA LEU A 88 -11.29 -17.59 4.07
C LEU A 88 -10.39 -16.43 4.50
N MET A 89 -10.73 -15.74 5.59
CA MET A 89 -9.90 -14.66 6.13
C MET A 89 -8.53 -15.18 6.60
N VAL A 90 -8.49 -16.33 7.29
CA VAL A 90 -7.24 -16.98 7.70
C VAL A 90 -6.37 -17.34 6.48
N LYS A 91 -6.99 -17.82 5.39
CA LYS A 91 -6.28 -18.11 4.13
C LYS A 91 -5.79 -16.85 3.42
N LEU A 92 -6.49 -15.72 3.57
CA LEU A 92 -6.14 -14.45 2.94
C LEU A 92 -4.94 -13.75 3.61
N GLN A 93 -4.82 -13.87 4.94
CA GLN A 93 -3.74 -13.25 5.71
C GLN A 93 -2.31 -13.48 5.17
N PRO A 94 -1.87 -14.72 4.85
CA PRO A 94 -0.53 -14.92 4.29
C PRO A 94 -0.32 -14.18 2.95
N HIS A 95 -1.35 -14.08 2.11
CA HIS A 95 -1.27 -13.34 0.85
C HIS A 95 -1.12 -11.83 1.08
N ILE A 96 -1.81 -11.28 2.08
CA ILE A 96 -1.63 -9.87 2.49
C ILE A 96 -0.19 -9.64 2.95
N GLN A 97 0.35 -10.51 3.80
CA GLN A 97 1.72 -10.36 4.31
C GLN A 97 2.75 -10.48 3.19
N GLN A 98 2.58 -11.42 2.27
CA GLN A 98 3.46 -11.56 1.11
C GLN A 98 3.46 -10.30 0.24
N ARG A 99 2.29 -9.72 -0.03
CA ARG A 99 2.14 -8.48 -0.82
C ARG A 99 2.72 -7.26 -0.10
N ARG A 100 2.57 -7.19 1.22
CA ARG A 100 3.22 -6.15 2.05
C ARG A 100 4.73 -6.24 1.97
N GLN A 101 5.28 -7.45 2.10
CA GLN A 101 6.73 -7.63 2.00
C GLN A 101 7.25 -7.23 0.61
N ALA A 102 6.57 -7.67 -0.46
CA ALA A 102 6.93 -7.29 -1.83
C ALA A 102 6.91 -5.77 -2.04
N LEU A 103 5.95 -5.06 -1.45
CA LEU A 103 5.90 -3.60 -1.50
C LEU A 103 7.08 -2.96 -0.75
N ILE A 104 7.43 -3.47 0.44
CA ILE A 104 8.57 -2.98 1.23
C ILE A 104 9.87 -3.14 0.43
N ASP A 105 10.07 -4.29 -0.19
CA ASP A 105 11.26 -4.59 -0.98
C ASP A 105 11.33 -3.65 -2.20
N ALA A 106 10.22 -3.46 -2.92
CA ALA A 106 10.14 -2.53 -4.04
C ALA A 106 10.36 -1.07 -3.63
N ASP A 107 9.82 -0.64 -2.48
CA ASP A 107 10.06 0.69 -1.91
C ASP A 107 11.54 0.90 -1.57
N HIS A 108 12.20 -0.12 -1.00
CA HIS A 108 13.62 -0.06 -0.69
C HIS A 108 14.46 0.11 -1.95
N GLU A 109 14.21 -0.68 -3.00
CA GLU A 109 14.92 -0.58 -4.28
C GLU A 109 14.77 0.80 -4.93
N VAL A 110 13.56 1.35 -4.95
CA VAL A 110 13.30 2.70 -5.48
C VAL A 110 14.08 3.74 -4.67
N ARG A 111 14.02 3.68 -3.33
CA ARG A 111 14.76 4.62 -2.46
C ARG A 111 16.27 4.56 -2.67
N THR A 112 16.83 3.36 -2.86
CA THR A 112 18.26 3.22 -3.15
C THR A 112 18.65 3.91 -4.45
N LEU A 113 17.83 3.77 -5.50
CA LEU A 113 18.07 4.40 -6.80
C LEU A 113 17.88 5.92 -6.77
N GLU A 114 16.89 6.41 -6.03
CA GLU A 114 16.66 7.85 -5.82
C GLU A 114 17.85 8.50 -5.11
N LYS A 115 18.34 7.89 -4.02
CA LYS A 115 19.54 8.35 -3.31
C LYS A 115 20.77 8.35 -4.22
N LEU A 116 20.94 7.31 -5.03
CA LEU A 116 22.05 7.26 -5.99
C LEU A 116 21.96 8.38 -7.03
N LYS A 117 20.75 8.68 -7.52
CA LYS A 117 20.49 9.79 -8.44
C LYS A 117 20.83 11.13 -7.82
N GLU A 118 20.40 11.36 -6.58
CA GLU A 118 20.68 12.57 -5.80
C GLU A 118 22.19 12.78 -5.61
N GLN A 119 22.91 11.75 -5.14
CA GLN A 119 24.37 11.81 -5.01
C GLN A 119 25.09 12.13 -6.33
N LYS A 120 24.63 11.55 -7.44
CA LYS A 120 25.21 11.81 -8.76
C LYS A 120 24.92 13.23 -9.25
N HIS A 121 23.75 13.76 -8.90
CA HIS A 121 23.38 15.13 -9.20
C HIS A 121 24.23 16.13 -8.41
N GLU A 122 24.43 15.90 -7.11
CA GLU A 122 25.32 16.72 -6.28
C GLU A 122 26.76 16.74 -6.79
N GLN A 123 27.30 15.57 -7.17
CA GLN A 123 28.62 15.46 -7.77
C GLN A 123 28.74 16.25 -9.08
N HIS A 124 27.71 16.20 -9.93
CA HIS A 124 27.69 16.95 -11.18
C HIS A 124 27.66 18.47 -10.92
N LEU A 125 26.84 18.93 -9.98
CA LEU A 125 26.76 20.33 -9.59
C LEU A 125 28.10 20.84 -9.04
N GLN A 126 28.76 20.07 -8.17
CA GLN A 126 30.09 20.43 -7.63
C GLN A 126 31.13 20.56 -8.73
N LEU A 127 31.10 19.68 -9.74
CA LEU A 127 32.02 19.73 -10.88
C LEU A 127 31.73 20.94 -11.77
N GLU A 128 30.47 21.27 -12.03
CA GLU A 128 30.12 22.46 -12.82
C GLU A 128 30.56 23.74 -12.10
N THR A 129 30.27 23.88 -10.80
CA THR A 129 30.72 25.04 -10.01
C THR A 129 32.24 25.18 -10.01
N ALA A 130 32.98 24.06 -9.89
CA ALA A 130 34.44 24.08 -9.93
C ALA A 130 34.99 24.48 -11.31
N GLN A 131 34.33 24.07 -12.40
CA GLN A 131 34.70 24.50 -13.76
C GLN A 131 34.42 25.97 -14.00
N GLU A 132 33.26 26.46 -13.55
CA GLU A 132 32.87 27.87 -13.67
C GLU A 132 33.81 28.78 -12.89
N SER A 133 34.18 28.40 -11.65
CA SER A 133 35.17 29.13 -10.86
C SER A 133 36.51 29.23 -11.58
N LYS A 134 37.01 28.13 -12.15
CA LYS A 134 38.27 28.14 -12.92
C LYS A 134 38.20 29.06 -14.15
N GLN A 135 37.09 29.02 -14.88
CA GLN A 135 36.89 29.89 -16.04
C GLN A 135 36.85 31.37 -15.63
N MET A 136 36.22 31.70 -14.49
CA MET A 136 36.22 33.06 -13.95
C MET A 136 37.62 33.53 -13.56
N ASP A 137 38.41 32.67 -12.90
CA ASP A 137 39.79 32.98 -12.53
C ASP A 137 40.67 33.24 -13.76
N GLU A 138 40.52 32.42 -14.82
CA GLU A 138 41.23 32.60 -16.10
C GLU A 138 40.84 33.92 -16.81
N ILE A 139 39.55 34.28 -16.79
CA ILE A 139 39.07 35.56 -17.35
C ILE A 139 39.62 36.73 -16.54
N ALA A 140 39.65 36.63 -15.21
CA ALA A 140 40.20 37.67 -14.34
C ALA A 140 41.70 37.90 -14.59
N LEU A 141 42.48 36.82 -14.71
CA LEU A 141 43.92 36.89 -15.01
C LEU A 141 44.20 37.48 -16.39
N SER A 142 43.51 37.01 -17.43
CA SER A 142 43.67 37.53 -18.79
C SER A 142 43.20 38.99 -18.94
N GLY A 143 42.14 39.38 -18.24
CA GLY A 143 41.66 40.76 -18.17
C GLY A 143 42.62 41.70 -17.44
N PHE A 144 43.28 41.22 -16.36
CA PHE A 144 44.30 41.99 -15.66
C PHE A 144 45.53 42.23 -16.53
N MET A 145 46.02 41.18 -17.22
CA MET A 145 47.16 41.28 -18.13
C MET A 145 46.92 42.26 -19.29
N ARG A 146 45.67 42.41 -19.75
CA ARG A 146 45.28 43.36 -20.81
C ARG A 146 45.16 44.82 -20.37
N LYS A 147 45.04 45.11 -19.08
CA LYS A 147 44.94 46.48 -18.52
C LYS A 147 46.30 47.04 -18.05
N GLY A 148 47.35 46.22 -18.09
CA GLY A 148 48.71 46.58 -17.67
C GLY A 148 49.62 47.08 -18.80
N GLU A 149 49.12 47.16 -20.04
CA GLU A 149 49.73 47.91 -21.17
C GLU A 149 49.05 49.28 -21.31
#